data_AF-A0A8T4K830-F1
#
_entry.id   AF-A0A8T4K830-F1
#
_cell.length_a   1.000
_cell.length_b   1.000
_cell.length_c   1.000
_cell.angle_alpha   90.00
_cell.angle_beta   90.00
_cell.angle_gamma   90.00
#
_symmetry.space_group_name_H-M   'P 1'
#
loop_
_entity.id
_entity.type
_entity.pdbx_description
1 polymer ?
#
loop_
_entity_poly.entity_id
_entity_poly.type
_entity_poly.pdbx_seq_one_letter_code
_entity_poly.pdbx_strand_id
1 'polypeptide(L)'
;MSKKHQVTPKTASDKTRKNHLQELPPASNTSEAANEEYKLMREEILQYMEEYQTVRNMMYAVTGVILGFSGKIWENDPYLFLLPLVAILPCYVLYYDYWKNVVRASVYIQLFLEKSTDEDTKRSSNVSGYRWEGRLRKFSEKYDPSIRPRWKAQLLFHAQQLPYFLCAGVCLLLFILKTVEPSFCGNTGTLSIKAVDLLLSVGLIILSFVIFTTFFQVDTEAIEEKWLEVKQEESIKG
;
A
#
# COMPACT_ATOMS: atom_id res chain seq x y z
N MET A 1 47.57 21.15 76.83
CA MET A 1 46.78 22.05 77.70
C MET A 1 46.06 23.09 76.82
N SER A 2 44.77 23.28 77.07
CA SER A 2 43.83 24.36 76.63
C SER A 2 43.63 24.61 75.11
N LYS A 3 42.51 24.23 74.47
CA LYS A 3 41.07 24.65 74.49
C LYS A 3 40.72 25.97 73.75
N LYS A 4 39.98 25.79 72.63
CA LYS A 4 38.76 26.47 72.12
C LYS A 4 38.73 28.00 71.96
N HIS A 5 38.41 28.46 70.74
CA HIS A 5 37.04 28.94 70.39
C HIS A 5 36.80 29.03 68.87
N GLN A 6 35.55 28.84 68.49
CA GLN A 6 34.94 28.74 67.16
C GLN A 6 34.02 29.94 66.97
N VAL A 7 34.00 30.62 65.81
CA VAL A 7 32.83 31.31 65.22
C VAL A 7 33.07 31.53 63.70
N THR A 8 32.12 31.12 62.84
CA THR A 8 32.02 31.37 61.37
C THR A 8 31.30 32.71 61.08
N PRO A 9 31.33 33.27 59.83
CA PRO A 9 30.18 33.04 58.94
C PRO A 9 30.42 33.08 57.40
N LYS A 10 29.65 32.22 56.70
CA LYS A 10 28.83 32.38 55.47
C LYS A 10 29.38 32.84 54.09
N THR A 11 28.99 32.01 53.10
CA THR A 11 28.51 32.30 51.71
C THR A 11 29.49 32.79 50.64
N ALA A 12 29.73 31.99 49.59
CA ALA A 12 29.00 32.12 48.31
C ALA A 12 29.59 31.24 47.19
N SER A 13 28.70 30.52 46.51
CA SER A 13 28.71 30.30 45.05
C SER A 13 29.69 29.29 44.45
N ASP A 14 29.36 28.02 44.71
CA ASP A 14 29.60 26.84 43.86
C ASP A 14 28.78 26.92 42.54
N LYS A 15 29.15 27.84 41.63
CA LYS A 15 28.30 28.21 40.49
C LYS A 15 29.03 28.53 39.18
N THR A 16 29.95 27.66 38.77
CA THR A 16 30.41 27.63 37.36
C THR A 16 30.79 26.18 36.99
N ARG A 17 29.90 25.20 37.14
CA ARG A 17 29.01 24.69 36.06
C ARG A 17 29.75 24.65 34.72
N LYS A 18 30.38 23.52 34.39
CA LYS A 18 29.76 22.47 33.56
C LYS A 18 29.05 23.05 32.33
N ASN A 19 29.79 23.61 31.39
CA ASN A 19 29.28 23.99 30.06
C ASN A 19 30.15 23.34 28.97
N HIS A 20 30.18 22.00 28.94
CA HIS A 20 30.55 21.25 27.73
C HIS A 20 30.01 19.81 27.74
N LEU A 21 28.87 19.59 28.39
CA LEU A 21 27.97 18.54 27.93
C LEU A 21 27.05 19.20 26.92
N GLN A 22 27.27 18.86 25.66
CA GLN A 22 26.28 18.92 24.61
C GLN A 22 24.99 18.32 25.20
N GLU A 23 24.03 19.19 25.53
CA GLU A 23 22.72 18.76 25.99
C GLU A 23 22.10 17.97 24.84
N LEU A 24 22.10 16.64 24.98
CA LEU A 24 21.17 15.80 24.24
C LEU A 24 19.79 16.43 24.42
N PRO A 25 19.00 16.60 23.34
CA PRO A 25 17.67 17.17 23.46
C PRO A 25 16.88 16.40 24.53
N PRO A 26 16.09 17.09 25.36
CA PRO A 26 15.37 16.44 26.45
C PRO A 26 14.49 15.33 25.87
N ALA A 27 14.49 14.16 26.51
CA ALA A 27 13.79 12.95 26.05
C ALA A 27 12.27 13.14 25.83
N SER A 28 11.69 14.24 26.33
CA SER A 28 10.32 14.67 26.00
C SER A 28 10.17 15.02 24.53
N ASN A 29 11.15 15.73 23.94
CA ASN A 29 11.08 16.22 22.57
C ASN A 29 11.20 15.08 21.55
N THR A 30 11.94 14.02 21.90
CA THR A 30 12.08 12.84 21.03
C THR A 30 10.84 11.95 21.03
N SER A 31 10.13 11.86 22.16
CA SER A 31 8.88 11.10 22.25
C SER A 31 7.72 11.84 21.58
N GLU A 32 7.61 13.16 21.79
CA GLU A 32 6.60 13.97 21.11
C GLU A 32 6.81 13.97 19.59
N ALA A 33 8.04 14.19 19.11
CA ALA A 33 8.34 14.15 17.68
C ALA A 33 8.00 12.79 17.03
N ALA A 34 8.33 11.68 17.71
CA ALA A 34 8.01 10.35 17.19
C ALA A 34 6.51 10.03 17.23
N ASN A 35 5.77 10.56 18.19
CA ASN A 35 4.31 10.44 18.21
C ASN A 35 3.66 11.27 17.10
N GLU A 36 4.20 12.46 16.81
CA GLU A 36 3.77 13.29 15.67
C GLU A 36 4.08 12.61 14.34
N GLU A 37 5.28 12.09 14.17
CA GLU A 37 5.69 11.33 12.99
C GLU A 37 4.81 10.10 12.79
N TYR A 38 4.55 9.34 13.87
CA TYR A 38 3.63 8.20 13.84
C TYR A 38 2.22 8.59 13.40
N LYS A 39 1.73 9.74 13.87
CA LYS A 39 0.42 10.26 13.49
C LYS A 39 0.40 10.65 12.01
N LEU A 40 1.40 11.39 11.55
CA LEU A 40 1.53 11.83 10.16
C LEU A 40 1.60 10.63 9.20
N MET A 41 2.42 9.63 9.50
CA MET A 41 2.51 8.42 8.68
C MET A 41 1.18 7.66 8.59
N ARG A 42 0.38 7.65 9.65
CA ARG A 42 -0.97 7.05 9.61
C ARG A 42 -1.97 7.90 8.83
N GLU A 43 -1.86 9.22 8.88
CA GLU A 43 -2.65 10.13 8.05
C GLU A 43 -2.33 9.92 6.57
N GLU A 44 -1.06 9.75 6.20
CA GLU A 44 -0.66 9.39 4.83
C GLU A 44 -1.24 8.04 4.38
N ILE A 45 -1.19 7.00 5.23
CA ILE A 45 -1.82 5.70 4.92
C ILE A 45 -3.32 5.85 4.67
N LEU A 46 -4.00 6.63 5.51
CA LEU A 46 -5.44 6.88 5.35
C LEU A 46 -5.73 7.64 4.05
N GLN A 47 -4.91 8.63 3.71
CA GLN A 47 -5.04 9.37 2.46
C GLN A 47 -4.88 8.44 1.24
N TYR A 48 -3.86 7.58 1.21
CA TYR A 48 -3.69 6.60 0.12
C TYR A 48 -4.89 5.66 -0.01
N MET A 49 -5.48 5.26 1.12
CA MET A 49 -6.67 4.40 1.14
C MET A 49 -7.92 5.12 0.61
N GLU A 50 -8.07 6.42 0.88
CA GLU A 50 -9.16 7.25 0.37
C GLU A 50 -9.01 7.55 -1.12
N GLU A 51 -7.80 7.88 -1.58
CA GLU A 51 -7.48 8.08 -2.99
C GLU A 51 -7.74 6.82 -3.81
N TYR A 52 -7.35 5.64 -3.28
CA TYR A 52 -7.71 4.36 -3.87
C TYR A 52 -9.24 4.19 -4.04
N GLN A 53 -10.03 4.46 -2.99
CA GLN A 53 -11.48 4.34 -3.07
C GLN A 53 -12.06 5.29 -4.13
N THR A 54 -11.49 6.48 -4.24
CA THR A 54 -11.88 7.48 -5.24
C THR A 54 -11.61 6.98 -6.65
N VAL A 55 -10.41 6.44 -6.94
CA VAL A 55 -10.07 5.84 -8.24
C VAL A 55 -11.03 4.71 -8.60
N ARG A 56 -11.33 3.83 -7.64
CA ARG A 56 -12.28 2.73 -7.86
C ARG A 56 -13.69 3.23 -8.17
N ASN A 57 -14.17 4.24 -7.44
CA ASN A 57 -15.48 4.83 -7.68
C ASN A 57 -15.56 5.52 -9.04
N MET A 58 -14.49 6.21 -9.46
CA MET A 58 -14.38 6.78 -10.81
C MET A 58 -14.42 5.69 -11.88
N MET A 59 -13.72 4.57 -11.68
CA MET A 59 -13.78 3.42 -12.58
C MET A 59 -15.21 2.90 -12.72
N TYR A 60 -15.95 2.73 -11.61
CA TYR A 60 -17.37 2.33 -11.66
C TYR A 60 -18.25 3.35 -12.36
N ALA A 61 -18.06 4.65 -12.11
CA ALA A 61 -18.82 5.70 -12.74
C ALA A 61 -18.59 5.72 -14.25
N VAL A 62 -17.33 5.68 -14.69
CA VAL A 62 -16.95 5.64 -16.11
C VAL A 62 -17.50 4.39 -16.78
N THR A 63 -17.29 3.22 -16.17
CA THR A 63 -17.79 1.94 -16.70
C THR A 63 -19.32 1.94 -16.79
N GLY A 64 -20.01 2.42 -15.74
CA GLY A 64 -21.46 2.54 -15.69
C GLY A 64 -22.02 3.54 -16.69
N VAL A 65 -21.33 4.65 -16.94
CA VAL A 65 -21.70 5.63 -17.97
C VAL A 65 -21.58 5.01 -19.35
N ILE A 66 -20.44 4.38 -19.66
CA ILE A 66 -20.19 3.75 -20.96
C ILE A 66 -21.24 2.67 -21.22
N LEU A 67 -21.46 1.76 -20.25
CA LEU A 67 -22.47 0.70 -20.34
C LEU A 67 -23.91 1.24 -20.24
N GLY A 68 -24.14 2.38 -19.62
CA GLY A 68 -25.47 2.97 -19.42
C GLY A 68 -26.00 3.72 -20.65
N PHE A 69 -25.10 4.28 -21.47
CA PHE A 69 -25.45 4.83 -22.79
C PHE A 69 -25.76 3.72 -23.83
N SER A 70 -25.92 2.46 -23.41
CA SER A 70 -26.08 1.25 -24.24
C SER A 70 -27.43 1.06 -24.94
N GLY A 71 -27.97 2.14 -25.52
CA GLY A 71 -29.10 2.03 -26.45
C GLY A 71 -28.73 1.31 -27.77
N LYS A 72 -29.51 1.56 -28.82
CA LYS A 72 -29.32 1.01 -30.20
C LYS A 72 -27.92 1.12 -30.81
N ILE A 73 -27.04 1.94 -30.24
CA ILE A 73 -25.65 2.10 -30.70
C ILE A 73 -24.86 0.78 -30.45
N TRP A 74 -25.15 0.07 -29.37
CA TRP A 74 -24.44 -1.15 -28.96
C TRP A 74 -24.87 -2.39 -29.76
N GLU A 75 -26.04 -2.32 -30.40
CA GLU A 75 -26.49 -3.36 -31.34
C GLU A 75 -25.61 -3.41 -32.60
N ASN A 76 -24.99 -2.27 -32.97
CA ASN A 76 -24.30 -2.08 -34.24
C ASN A 76 -22.77 -2.13 -34.13
N ASP A 77 -22.19 -1.83 -32.97
CA ASP A 77 -20.74 -1.77 -32.80
C ASP A 77 -20.26 -2.52 -31.55
N PRO A 78 -19.64 -3.70 -31.70
CA PRO A 78 -19.10 -4.46 -30.57
C PRO A 78 -17.90 -3.79 -29.90
N TYR A 79 -17.14 -2.92 -30.58
CA TYR A 79 -15.92 -2.33 -30.01
C TYR A 79 -16.22 -1.40 -28.82
N LEU A 80 -17.47 -0.95 -28.67
CA LEU A 80 -17.91 -0.13 -27.53
C LEU A 80 -17.79 -0.87 -26.19
N PHE A 81 -17.90 -2.20 -26.19
CA PHE A 81 -17.69 -3.02 -24.99
C PHE A 81 -16.23 -3.02 -24.52
N LEU A 82 -15.27 -2.64 -25.38
CA LEU A 82 -13.86 -2.55 -25.03
C LEU A 82 -13.49 -1.18 -24.44
N LEU A 83 -14.32 -0.16 -24.62
CA LEU A 83 -14.04 1.20 -24.18
C LEU A 83 -13.87 1.32 -22.65
N PRO A 84 -14.62 0.61 -21.79
CA PRO A 84 -14.35 0.61 -20.35
C PRO A 84 -12.99 0.01 -19.99
N LEU A 85 -12.46 -0.92 -20.80
CA LEU A 85 -11.15 -1.54 -20.55
C LEU A 85 -10.01 -0.51 -20.56
N VAL A 86 -10.14 0.53 -21.40
CA VAL A 86 -9.19 1.64 -21.49
C VAL A 86 -9.14 2.45 -20.19
N ALA A 87 -10.23 2.49 -19.41
CA ALA A 87 -10.25 3.12 -18.09
C ALA A 87 -9.84 2.14 -16.98
N ILE A 88 -10.29 0.88 -17.04
CA ILE A 88 -10.06 -0.12 -16.00
C ILE A 88 -8.57 -0.44 -15.84
N LEU A 89 -7.83 -0.62 -16.94
CA LEU A 89 -6.41 -1.01 -16.88
C LEU A 89 -5.52 0.07 -16.23
N PRO A 90 -5.58 1.36 -16.62
CA PRO A 90 -4.83 2.41 -15.92
C PRO A 90 -5.25 2.57 -14.46
N CYS A 91 -6.56 2.48 -14.15
CA CYS A 91 -7.03 2.54 -12.77
C CYS A 91 -6.45 1.40 -11.91
N TYR A 92 -6.28 0.21 -12.48
CA TYR A 92 -5.64 -0.91 -11.78
C TYR A 92 -4.16 -0.66 -11.48
N VAL A 93 -3.42 -0.05 -12.43
CA VAL A 93 -2.01 0.33 -12.21
C VAL A 93 -1.90 1.39 -11.11
N LEU A 94 -2.78 2.39 -11.10
CA LEU A 94 -2.83 3.40 -10.04
C LEU A 94 -3.14 2.78 -8.68
N TYR A 95 -4.12 1.86 -8.63
CA TYR A 95 -4.42 1.09 -7.41
C TYR A 95 -3.18 0.40 -6.86
N TYR A 96 -2.41 -0.28 -7.72
CA TYR A 96 -1.20 -0.96 -7.29
C TYR A 96 -0.19 -0.01 -6.66
N ASP A 97 0.03 1.17 -7.25
CA ASP A 97 0.97 2.15 -6.73
C ASP A 97 0.53 2.71 -5.37
N TYR A 98 -0.75 3.01 -5.20
CA TYR A 98 -1.31 3.40 -3.90
C TYR A 98 -1.14 2.32 -2.84
N TRP A 99 -1.45 1.06 -3.18
CA TRP A 99 -1.30 -0.05 -2.25
C TRP A 99 0.17 -0.28 -1.86
N LYS A 100 1.09 -0.13 -2.82
CA LYS A 100 2.53 -0.20 -2.57
C LYS A 100 2.98 0.89 -1.59
N ASN A 101 2.47 2.11 -1.71
CA ASN A 101 2.80 3.20 -0.80
C ASN A 101 2.23 2.97 0.62
N VAL A 102 1.01 2.42 0.73
CA VAL A 102 0.46 1.98 2.02
C VAL A 102 1.38 0.96 2.69
N VAL A 103 1.78 -0.10 1.97
CA VAL A 103 2.68 -1.13 2.52
C VAL A 103 4.03 -0.52 2.92
N ARG A 104 4.58 0.38 2.10
CA ARG A 104 5.85 1.06 2.39
C ARG A 104 5.78 1.87 3.68
N ALA A 105 4.71 2.64 3.87
CA ALA A 105 4.49 3.43 5.08
C ALA A 105 4.25 2.55 6.31
N SER A 106 3.47 1.47 6.18
CA SER A 106 3.23 0.52 7.28
C SER A 106 4.53 -0.17 7.73
N VAL A 107 5.38 -0.60 6.80
CA VAL A 107 6.68 -1.22 7.11
C VAL A 107 7.62 -0.22 7.77
N TYR A 108 7.63 1.03 7.31
CA TYR A 108 8.40 2.11 7.93
C TYR A 108 8.03 2.29 9.40
N ILE A 109 6.73 2.44 9.71
CA ILE A 109 6.23 2.56 11.08
C ILE A 109 6.71 1.37 11.93
N GLN A 110 6.59 0.15 11.41
CA GLN A 110 7.00 -1.05 12.13
C GLN A 110 8.50 -1.04 12.44
N LEU A 111 9.36 -0.67 11.49
CA LEU A 111 10.82 -0.77 11.63
C LEU A 111 11.46 0.39 12.40
N PHE A 112 10.99 1.62 12.19
CA PHE A 112 11.60 2.83 12.73
C PHE A 112 10.91 3.32 14.00
N LEU A 113 9.59 3.18 14.11
CA LEU A 113 8.82 3.74 15.22
C LEU A 113 8.41 2.70 16.28
N GLU A 114 8.23 1.42 15.89
CA GLU A 114 7.72 0.37 16.79
C GLU A 114 8.70 -0.76 17.15
N LYS A 115 9.74 -1.01 16.33
CA LYS A 115 10.73 -2.08 16.52
C LYS A 115 12.03 -1.49 17.10
N SER A 116 12.17 -1.58 18.42
CA SER A 116 13.46 -1.49 19.10
C SER A 116 14.27 -2.73 18.76
N THR A 117 15.45 -2.56 18.18
CA THR A 117 16.44 -3.65 18.12
C THR A 117 16.90 -3.92 19.55
N ASP A 118 17.05 -5.18 19.96
CA ASP A 118 17.35 -5.56 21.36
C ASP A 118 18.65 -4.93 21.94
N GLU A 119 19.51 -4.33 21.11
CA GLU A 119 20.67 -3.55 21.58
C GLU A 119 20.34 -2.12 22.04
N ASP A 120 19.19 -1.57 21.66
CA ASP A 120 18.71 -0.25 22.08
C ASP A 120 18.05 -0.27 23.47
N THR A 121 17.93 -1.45 24.08
CA THR A 121 17.23 -1.69 25.37
C THR A 121 17.84 -0.94 26.56
N LYS A 122 19.01 -0.29 26.41
CA LYS A 122 19.59 0.59 27.44
C LYS A 122 19.44 2.09 27.16
N ARG A 123 18.99 2.52 25.97
CA ARG A 123 18.93 3.95 25.62
C ARG A 123 17.62 4.40 24.97
N SER A 124 16.84 3.50 24.37
CA SER A 124 15.58 3.86 23.74
C SER A 124 14.41 3.23 24.47
N SER A 125 13.83 3.97 25.41
CA SER A 125 12.40 3.85 25.70
C SER A 125 11.63 3.88 24.38
N ASN A 126 10.60 3.05 24.22
CA ASN A 126 9.72 3.04 23.04
C ASN A 126 9.54 4.47 22.50
N VAL A 127 10.03 4.75 21.29
CA VAL A 127 10.11 6.13 20.75
C VAL A 127 8.69 6.69 20.60
N SER A 128 7.73 5.85 20.19
CA SER A 128 6.30 6.07 20.39
C SER A 128 5.73 5.09 21.42
N GLY A 129 4.80 5.53 22.28
CA GLY A 129 4.10 4.64 23.22
C GLY A 129 3.17 3.62 22.53
N TYR A 130 2.99 3.75 21.21
CA TYR A 130 2.03 3.03 20.41
C TYR A 130 2.72 1.88 19.66
N ARG A 131 2.04 0.73 19.56
CA ARG A 131 2.56 -0.47 18.85
C ARG A 131 1.45 -1.14 18.04
N TRP A 132 0.61 -0.33 17.41
CA TRP A 132 -0.61 -0.83 16.77
C TRP A 132 -0.27 -1.74 15.59
N GLU A 133 0.64 -1.32 14.70
CA GLU A 133 0.97 -2.08 13.49
C GLU A 133 1.63 -3.42 13.83
N GLY A 134 2.56 -3.43 14.77
CA GLY A 134 3.22 -4.63 15.26
C GLY A 134 2.29 -5.56 16.03
N ARG A 135 1.32 -5.03 16.79
CA ARG A 135 0.27 -5.85 17.44
C ARG A 135 -0.67 -6.46 16.42
N LEU A 136 -1.09 -5.66 15.43
CA LEU A 136 -1.96 -6.11 14.34
C LEU A 136 -1.27 -7.21 13.53
N ARG A 137 0.01 -7.05 13.17
CA ARG A 137 0.79 -8.08 12.48
C ARG A 137 0.85 -9.39 13.26
N LYS A 138 1.18 -9.33 14.56
CA LYS A 138 1.18 -10.51 15.44
C LYS A 138 -0.19 -11.17 15.54
N PHE A 139 -1.25 -10.37 15.59
CA PHE A 139 -2.62 -10.86 15.58
C PHE A 139 -2.91 -11.60 14.27
N SER A 140 -2.60 -10.99 13.13
CA SER A 140 -2.77 -11.56 11.81
C SER A 140 -1.97 -12.87 11.62
N GLU A 141 -0.69 -12.92 11.98
CA GLU A 141 0.13 -14.14 11.92
C GLU A 141 -0.45 -15.30 12.78
N LYS A 142 -1.04 -14.95 13.93
CA LYS A 142 -1.53 -15.93 14.90
C LYS A 142 -2.95 -16.42 14.59
N TYR A 143 -3.82 -15.54 14.12
CA TYR A 143 -5.26 -15.79 14.02
C TYR A 143 -5.82 -15.69 12.61
N ASP A 144 -5.06 -15.21 11.63
CA ASP A 144 -5.51 -15.18 10.24
C ASP A 144 -4.98 -16.40 9.47
N PRO A 145 -5.82 -17.43 9.22
CA PRO A 145 -5.42 -18.61 8.49
C PRO A 145 -5.13 -18.32 7.00
N SER A 146 -5.56 -17.18 6.46
CA SER A 146 -5.29 -16.79 5.07
C SER A 146 -3.82 -16.43 4.82
N ILE A 147 -3.08 -16.12 5.89
CA ILE A 147 -1.66 -15.72 5.86
C ILE A 147 -0.73 -16.94 6.02
N ARG A 148 -1.23 -18.09 6.51
CA ARG A 148 -0.39 -19.22 6.93
C ARG A 148 0.19 -20.12 5.84
N PRO A 149 -0.32 -20.13 4.61
CA PRO A 149 0.47 -20.66 3.50
C PRO A 149 0.86 -19.51 2.56
N ARG A 150 2.16 -19.20 2.49
CA ARG A 150 2.78 -18.26 1.52
C ARG A 150 2.27 -18.46 0.08
N TRP A 151 1.95 -19.69 -0.30
CA TRP A 151 1.42 -20.07 -1.62
C TRP A 151 -0.10 -19.87 -1.79
N LYS A 152 -0.88 -19.80 -0.70
CA LYS A 152 -2.30 -19.40 -0.77
C LYS A 152 -2.50 -17.89 -0.68
N ALA A 153 -1.60 -17.17 -0.01
CA ALA A 153 -1.54 -15.71 -0.09
C ALA A 153 -1.28 -15.22 -1.53
N GLN A 154 -0.55 -16.01 -2.33
CA GLN A 154 -0.35 -15.78 -3.78
C GLN A 154 -1.61 -15.98 -4.64
N LEU A 155 -2.65 -16.66 -4.12
CA LEU A 155 -3.90 -16.92 -4.85
C LEU A 155 -5.11 -16.21 -4.24
N LEU A 156 -4.97 -15.66 -3.04
CA LEU A 156 -5.94 -14.74 -2.48
C LEU A 156 -5.80 -13.42 -3.24
N PHE A 157 -6.63 -13.25 -4.26
CA PHE A 157 -7.03 -11.93 -4.70
C PHE A 157 -7.29 -11.10 -3.44
N HIS A 158 -6.57 -9.99 -3.26
CA HIS A 158 -7.06 -9.00 -2.33
C HIS A 158 -8.49 -8.69 -2.78
N ALA A 159 -9.48 -8.80 -1.90
CA ALA A 159 -10.89 -8.59 -2.26
C ALA A 159 -11.11 -7.21 -2.94
N GLN A 160 -10.17 -6.30 -2.72
CA GLN A 160 -10.02 -4.99 -3.34
C GLN A 160 -9.68 -5.01 -4.85
N GLN A 161 -8.97 -6.03 -5.34
CA GLN A 161 -8.61 -6.22 -6.75
C GLN A 161 -9.75 -6.83 -7.57
N LEU A 162 -10.60 -7.64 -6.94
CA LEU A 162 -11.68 -8.41 -7.58
C LEU A 162 -12.57 -7.57 -8.54
N PRO A 163 -12.96 -6.33 -8.21
CA PRO A 163 -13.73 -5.51 -9.14
C PRO A 163 -13.07 -5.25 -10.48
N TYR A 164 -11.75 -5.04 -10.52
CA TYR A 164 -11.03 -4.75 -11.76
C TYR A 164 -11.06 -5.96 -12.70
N PHE A 165 -10.82 -7.15 -12.14
CA PHE A 165 -10.89 -8.41 -12.88
C PHE A 165 -12.30 -8.72 -13.39
N LEU A 166 -13.31 -8.55 -12.53
CA LEU A 166 -14.70 -8.80 -12.91
C LEU A 166 -15.17 -7.81 -13.99
N CYS A 167 -14.92 -6.51 -13.82
CA CYS A 167 -15.31 -5.51 -14.80
C CYS A 167 -14.58 -5.71 -16.14
N ALA A 168 -13.27 -5.97 -16.13
CA ALA A 168 -12.51 -6.26 -17.35
C ALA A 168 -13.00 -7.55 -18.03
N GLY A 169 -13.22 -8.61 -17.25
CA GLY A 169 -13.71 -9.89 -17.74
C GLY A 169 -15.11 -9.79 -18.36
N VAL A 170 -16.02 -9.05 -17.74
CA VAL A 170 -17.36 -8.79 -18.30
C VAL A 170 -17.28 -7.99 -19.60
N CYS A 171 -16.43 -6.96 -19.68
CA CYS A 171 -16.24 -6.18 -20.90
C CYS A 171 -15.73 -7.04 -22.07
N LEU A 172 -14.71 -7.87 -21.81
CA LEU A 172 -14.15 -8.80 -22.79
C LEU A 172 -15.16 -9.88 -23.19
N LEU A 173 -15.91 -10.44 -22.23
CA LEU A 173 -16.93 -11.45 -22.50
C LEU A 173 -18.05 -10.89 -23.40
N LEU A 174 -18.54 -9.69 -23.10
CA LEU A 174 -19.57 -9.04 -23.92
C LEU A 174 -19.09 -8.73 -25.34
N PHE A 175 -17.83 -8.29 -25.49
CA PHE A 175 -17.20 -8.12 -26.80
C PHE A 175 -17.15 -9.43 -27.60
N ILE A 176 -16.72 -10.53 -26.96
CA ILE A 176 -16.63 -11.84 -27.61
C ILE A 176 -18.02 -12.36 -27.99
N LEU A 177 -19.00 -12.30 -27.08
CA LEU A 177 -20.35 -12.77 -27.35
C LEU A 177 -20.96 -12.02 -28.55
N LYS A 178 -20.78 -10.70 -28.62
CA LYS A 178 -21.30 -9.88 -29.72
C LYS A 178 -20.57 -10.12 -31.06
N THR A 179 -19.27 -10.39 -31.03
CA THR A 179 -18.48 -10.69 -32.24
C THR A 179 -18.67 -12.11 -32.77
N VAL A 180 -19.05 -13.05 -31.89
CA VAL A 180 -19.35 -14.46 -32.24
C VAL A 180 -20.81 -14.65 -32.72
N GLU A 181 -21.68 -13.67 -32.51
CA GLU A 181 -23.12 -13.77 -32.84
C GLU A 181 -23.55 -13.86 -34.33
N PRO A 182 -22.72 -13.72 -35.39
CA PRO A 182 -23.23 -13.87 -36.76
C PRO A 182 -22.99 -15.29 -37.30
N SER A 183 -23.79 -16.30 -36.92
CA SER A 183 -24.11 -17.46 -37.80
C SER A 183 -25.16 -18.47 -37.30
N PHE A 184 -25.71 -18.39 -36.08
CA PHE A 184 -26.52 -19.52 -35.57
C PHE A 184 -27.98 -19.58 -36.08
N CYS A 185 -28.48 -18.55 -36.76
CA CYS A 185 -29.90 -18.48 -37.19
C CYS A 185 -30.12 -18.30 -38.71
N GLY A 186 -29.08 -18.45 -39.53
CA GLY A 186 -29.17 -18.33 -40.99
C GLY A 186 -28.47 -19.50 -41.67
N ASN A 187 -29.22 -20.25 -42.47
CA ASN A 187 -28.75 -21.42 -43.20
C ASN A 187 -27.72 -21.01 -44.26
N THR A 188 -26.45 -20.87 -43.88
CA THR A 188 -25.21 -20.95 -44.68
C THR A 188 -24.03 -20.79 -43.72
N GLY A 189 -23.43 -21.93 -43.37
CA GLY A 189 -22.36 -22.04 -42.39
C GLY A 189 -21.03 -21.46 -42.86
N THR A 190 -20.90 -20.14 -42.83
CA THR A 190 -19.59 -19.48 -42.77
C THR A 190 -19.51 -18.68 -41.49
N LEU A 191 -18.82 -19.26 -40.50
CA LEU A 191 -18.35 -18.59 -39.29
C LEU A 191 -17.34 -17.51 -39.71
N SER A 192 -17.81 -16.39 -40.25
CA SER A 192 -16.96 -15.27 -40.61
C SER A 192 -16.72 -14.41 -39.38
N ILE A 193 -16.12 -15.02 -38.35
CA ILE A 193 -15.36 -14.25 -37.37
C ILE A 193 -14.23 -13.63 -38.19
N LYS A 194 -14.23 -12.30 -38.32
CA LYS A 194 -13.09 -11.63 -38.94
C LYS A 194 -11.88 -12.01 -38.10
N ALA A 195 -10.88 -12.67 -38.70
CA ALA A 195 -9.68 -13.11 -37.99
C ALA A 195 -9.03 -11.97 -37.17
N VAL A 196 -9.23 -10.72 -37.59
CA VAL A 196 -8.86 -9.49 -36.88
C VAL A 196 -9.50 -9.37 -35.49
N ASP A 197 -10.80 -9.65 -35.34
CA ASP A 197 -11.52 -9.53 -34.06
C ASP A 197 -11.12 -10.64 -33.07
N LEU A 198 -10.84 -11.84 -33.59
CA LEU A 198 -10.27 -12.92 -32.80
C LEU A 198 -8.85 -12.59 -32.33
N LEU A 199 -7.99 -12.06 -33.21
CA LEU A 199 -6.65 -11.62 -32.82
C LEU A 199 -6.69 -10.47 -31.82
N LEU A 200 -7.61 -9.52 -31.98
CA LEU A 200 -7.81 -8.39 -31.05
C LEU A 200 -8.25 -8.88 -29.67
N SER A 201 -9.27 -9.74 -29.59
CA SER A 201 -9.74 -10.30 -28.30
C SER A 201 -8.64 -11.08 -27.59
N VAL A 202 -7.93 -11.96 -28.30
CA VAL A 202 -6.79 -12.71 -27.74
C VAL A 202 -5.69 -11.75 -27.28
N GLY A 203 -5.35 -10.73 -28.08
CA GLY A 203 -4.37 -9.71 -27.72
C GLY A 203 -4.75 -8.93 -26.46
N LEU A 204 -6.02 -8.55 -26.31
CA LEU A 204 -6.50 -7.83 -25.12
C LEU A 204 -6.59 -8.71 -23.88
N ILE A 205 -6.92 -10.01 -24.04
CA ILE A 205 -6.86 -10.98 -22.94
C ILE A 205 -5.41 -11.14 -22.46
N ILE A 206 -4.46 -11.32 -23.39
CA ILE A 206 -3.03 -11.43 -23.06
C ILE A 206 -2.54 -10.14 -22.40
N LEU A 207 -2.87 -8.97 -22.95
CA LEU A 207 -2.49 -7.69 -22.37
C LEU A 207 -3.04 -7.51 -20.95
N SER A 208 -4.33 -7.79 -20.75
CA SER A 208 -4.97 -7.72 -19.44
C SER A 208 -4.30 -8.69 -18.47
N PHE A 209 -4.02 -9.93 -18.91
CA PHE A 209 -3.32 -10.92 -18.12
C PHE A 209 -1.90 -10.47 -17.73
N VAL A 210 -1.13 -9.91 -18.67
CA VAL A 210 0.21 -9.38 -18.41
C VAL A 210 0.17 -8.24 -17.41
N ILE A 211 -0.74 -7.27 -17.57
CA ILE A 211 -0.88 -6.16 -16.61
C ILE A 211 -1.27 -6.69 -15.24
N PHE A 212 -2.29 -7.53 -15.17
CA PHE A 212 -2.78 -8.07 -13.91
C PHE A 212 -1.76 -8.94 -13.19
N THR A 213 -0.93 -9.71 -13.91
CA THR A 213 0.13 -10.53 -13.30
C THR A 213 1.34 -9.69 -12.90
N THR A 214 1.71 -8.68 -13.69
CA THR A 214 2.84 -7.78 -13.39
C THR A 214 2.57 -6.95 -12.13
N PHE A 215 1.34 -6.48 -11.96
CA PHE A 215 0.93 -5.65 -10.82
C PHE A 215 0.08 -6.43 -9.80
N PHE A 216 0.23 -7.76 -9.74
CA PHE A 216 -0.61 -8.61 -8.89
C PHE A 216 -0.31 -8.44 -7.41
N GLN A 217 0.97 -8.35 -7.05
CA GLN A 217 1.42 -8.44 -5.66
C GLN A 217 2.48 -7.40 -5.33
N VAL A 218 2.32 -6.78 -4.15
CA VAL A 218 3.35 -5.97 -3.53
C VAL A 218 4.18 -6.90 -2.65
N ASP A 219 5.48 -6.97 -2.92
CA ASP A 219 6.41 -7.76 -2.13
C ASP A 219 6.80 -7.02 -0.85
N THR A 220 6.09 -7.32 0.24
CA THR A 220 6.34 -6.73 1.56
C THR A 220 7.73 -7.07 2.08
N GLU A 221 8.27 -8.25 1.78
CA GLU A 221 9.58 -8.70 2.27
C GLU A 221 10.70 -7.90 1.60
N ALA A 222 10.61 -7.72 0.28
CA ALA A 222 11.54 -6.86 -0.47
C ALA A 222 11.49 -5.39 -0.01
N ILE A 223 10.33 -4.91 0.45
CA ILE A 223 10.20 -3.57 1.03
C ILE A 223 10.82 -3.51 2.44
N GLU A 224 10.63 -4.54 3.26
CA GLU A 224 11.26 -4.64 4.59
C GLU A 224 12.79 -4.66 4.47
N GLU A 225 13.34 -5.45 3.55
CA GLU A 225 14.78 -5.54 3.29
C GLU A 225 15.37 -4.18 2.91
N LYS A 226 14.75 -3.47 1.96
CA LYS A 226 15.19 -2.12 1.55
C LYS A 226 15.17 -1.11 2.69
N TRP A 227 14.15 -1.17 3.56
CA TRP A 227 14.10 -0.29 4.72
C TRP A 227 15.15 -0.66 5.78
N LEU A 228 15.48 -1.94 5.92
CA LEU A 228 16.58 -2.38 6.79
C LEU A 228 17.94 -1.90 6.27
N GLU A 229 18.17 -1.91 4.95
CA GLU A 229 19.38 -1.33 4.35
C GLU A 229 19.50 0.16 4.70
N VAL A 230 18.42 0.94 4.51
CA VAL A 230 18.40 2.36 4.88
C VAL A 230 18.69 2.56 6.37
N LYS A 231 18.08 1.75 7.24
CA LYS A 231 18.30 1.80 8.69
C LYS A 231 19.76 1.51 9.07
N GLN A 232 20.43 0.60 8.36
CA GLN A 232 21.84 0.30 8.55
C GLN A 232 22.76 1.41 8.03
N GLU A 233 22.44 2.03 6.90
CA GLU A 233 23.21 3.17 6.39
C GLU A 233 23.19 4.38 7.33
N GLU A 234 22.04 4.65 7.95
CA GLU A 234 21.90 5.75 8.92
C GLU A 234 22.67 5.48 10.22
N SER A 235 22.73 4.23 10.69
CA SER A 235 23.48 3.88 11.91
C SER A 235 25.00 3.90 11.72
N ILE A 236 25.49 3.75 10.49
CA ILE A 236 26.93 3.84 10.16
C ILE A 236 27.39 5.31 10.03
N LYS A 237 26.49 6.22 9.66
CA LYS A 237 26.79 7.65 9.45
C LYS A 237 26.58 8.53 10.69
N GLY A 238 25.82 8.07 11.67
CA GLY A 238 25.56 8.77 12.95
C GLY A 238 26.59 8.46 14.03
#